data_AF-A0A3C0PGQ9-F1
#
_entry.id   AF-A0A3C0PGQ9-F1
#
_cell.length_a   1.000
_cell.length_b   1.000
_cell.length_c   1.000
_cell.angle_alpha   90.00
_cell.angle_beta   90.00
_cell.angle_gamma   90.00
#
_symmetry.space_group_name_H-M   'P 1'
#
loop_
_entity.id
_entity.type
_entity.pdbx_description
1 polymer ?
#
loop_
_entity_poly.entity_id
_entity_poly.type
_entity_poly.pdbx_seq_one_letter_code
_entity_poly.pdbx_strand_id
1 'polypeptide(L)'
;MHIHILGICGTFMGGLAVIARQLGYQVSGSDQNVYPPMSTQLQQQGIQLMDGYRAENLDGDPDLVIIGNALSRGNPEVEAV
;
A
#
# COMPACT_ATOMS: atom_id res chain seq x y z
N MET A 1 -5.64 -11.81 -7.60
CA MET A 1 -4.84 -10.62 -7.93
C MET A 1 -4.51 -9.89 -6.65
N HIS A 2 -3.23 -9.68 -6.41
CA HIS A 2 -2.68 -8.98 -5.26
C HIS A 2 -2.18 -7.61 -5.72
N ILE A 3 -2.78 -6.56 -5.15
CA ILE A 3 -2.42 -5.17 -5.41
C ILE A 3 -1.61 -4.64 -4.22
N HIS A 4 -0.42 -4.14 -4.49
CA HIS A 4 0.41 -3.44 -3.51
C HIS A 4 0.39 -1.94 -3.79
N ILE A 5 0.05 -1.13 -2.79
CA ILE A 5 -0.07 0.32 -2.92
C ILE A 5 1.01 1.01 -2.08
N LEU A 6 1.90 1.76 -2.73
CA LEU A 6 2.87 2.59 -2.01
C LEU A 6 2.27 3.99 -1.75
N GLY A 7 2.40 4.46 -0.50
CA GLY A 7 1.73 5.66 -0.02
C GLY A 7 0.26 5.42 0.32
N ILE A 8 -0.06 4.22 0.80
CA ILE A 8 -1.45 3.78 1.02
C ILE A 8 -2.21 4.60 2.08
N CYS A 9 -1.52 5.30 2.98
CA CYS A 9 -2.17 6.15 3.98
C CYS A 9 -2.58 7.53 3.43
N GLY A 10 -2.24 7.87 2.18
CA GLY A 10 -2.77 9.05 1.51
C GLY A 10 -4.29 8.96 1.33
N THR A 11 -5.03 10.06 1.47
CA THR A 11 -6.52 10.06 1.44
C THR A 11 -7.09 9.41 0.18
N PHE A 12 -6.52 9.70 -0.99
CA PHE A 12 -6.95 9.09 -2.25
C PHE A 12 -6.55 7.61 -2.34
N MET A 13 -5.30 7.30 -1.99
CA MET A 13 -4.74 5.95 -2.09
C MET A 13 -5.42 4.98 -1.12
N GLY A 14 -5.75 5.43 0.08
CA GLY A 14 -6.53 4.66 1.06
C GLY A 14 -7.94 4.39 0.55
N GLY A 15 -8.60 5.37 -0.07
CA GLY A 15 -9.90 5.16 -0.72
C GLY A 15 -9.83 4.12 -1.84
N LEU A 16 -8.79 4.22 -2.69
CA LEU A 16 -8.53 3.24 -3.75
C LEU A 16 -8.30 1.82 -3.19
N ALA A 17 -7.53 1.71 -2.11
CA ALA A 17 -7.27 0.45 -1.43
C ALA A 17 -8.56 -0.21 -0.92
N VAL A 18 -9.46 0.58 -0.33
CA VAL A 18 -10.77 0.09 0.14
C VAL A 18 -11.63 -0.38 -1.02
N ILE A 19 -11.70 0.36 -2.13
CA ILE A 19 -12.45 -0.05 -3.32
C ILE A 19 -11.88 -1.35 -3.89
N ALA A 20 -10.56 -1.44 -4.04
CA ALA A 20 -9.90 -2.67 -4.51
C ALA A 20 -10.21 -3.86 -3.59
N ARG A 21 -10.22 -3.64 -2.28
CA ARG A 21 -10.58 -4.68 -1.31
C ARG A 21 -12.03 -5.12 -1.42
N GLN A 22 -12.96 -4.18 -1.61
CA GLN A 22 -14.39 -4.46 -1.83
C GLN A 22 -14.66 -5.20 -3.15
N LEU A 23 -13.82 -5.00 -4.17
CA LEU A 23 -13.85 -5.75 -5.43
C LEU A 23 -13.32 -7.19 -5.30
N GLY A 24 -12.86 -7.59 -4.10
CA GLY A 24 -12.38 -8.94 -3.82
C GLY A 24 -10.89 -9.15 -4.05
N TYR A 25 -10.12 -8.08 -4.30
CA TYR A 25 -8.67 -8.18 -4.44
C TYR A 25 -7.98 -8.34 -3.08
N GLN A 26 -6.82 -8.98 -3.09
CA GLN A 26 -5.89 -8.91 -1.97
C GLN A 26 -5.16 -7.58 -2.07
N VAL A 27 -5.18 -6.79 -0.99
CA VAL A 27 -4.58 -5.47 -0.97
C VAL A 27 -3.60 -5.37 0.18
N SER A 28 -2.37 -4.97 -0.15
CA SER A 28 -1.36 -4.55 0.82
C SER A 28 -0.87 -3.15 0.47
N GLY A 29 -0.18 -2.52 1.40
CA GLY A 29 0.55 -1.31 1.07
C GLY A 29 1.50 -0.84 2.14
N SER A 30 2.43 -0.01 1.70
CA SER A 30 3.46 0.59 2.53
C SER A 30 3.23 2.09 2.62
N ASP A 31 3.51 2.68 3.77
CA ASP A 31 3.58 4.13 3.92
C ASP A 31 4.70 4.50 4.89
N GLN A 32 5.26 5.70 4.77
CA GLN A 32 6.29 6.18 5.70
C GLN A 32 5.72 6.47 7.09
N ASN A 33 4.44 6.82 7.18
CA ASN A 33 3.76 7.04 8.45
C ASN A 33 2.46 6.25 8.47
N VAL A 34 2.46 5.08 9.11
CA VAL A 34 1.24 4.32 9.35
C VAL A 34 0.65 4.72 10.71
N TYR A 35 -0.27 5.69 10.71
CA TYR A 35 -0.88 6.21 11.95
C TYR A 35 -2.41 6.30 11.90
N PRO A 36 -3.10 6.24 13.07
CA PRO A 36 -4.54 6.44 13.15
C PRO A 36 -4.93 7.87 12.74
N PRO A 37 -6.11 8.09 12.12
CA PRO A 37 -7.21 7.14 11.96
C PRO A 37 -7.15 6.26 10.71
N MET A 38 -6.29 6.60 9.74
CA MET A 38 -6.27 5.93 8.43
C MET A 38 -5.79 4.48 8.53
N SER A 39 -4.76 4.21 9.33
CA SER A 39 -4.24 2.85 9.50
C SER A 39 -5.30 1.90 10.07
N THR A 40 -6.03 2.35 11.08
CA THR A 40 -7.12 1.60 11.71
C THR A 40 -8.25 1.34 10.72
N GLN A 41 -8.64 2.33 9.93
CA GLN A 41 -9.69 2.17 8.92
C GLN A 41 -9.32 1.13 7.85
N LEU A 42 -8.09 1.16 7.35
CA LEU A 42 -7.61 0.21 6.34
C LEU A 42 -7.46 -1.22 6.93
N GLN A 43 -6.92 -1.34 8.15
CA GLN A 43 -6.81 -2.63 8.84
C GLN A 43 -8.18 -3.25 9.12
N GLN A 44 -9.20 -2.45 9.47
CA GLN A 44 -10.58 -2.93 9.65
C GLN A 44 -11.19 -3.49 8.36
N GLN A 45 -10.74 -3.05 7.19
CA GLN A 45 -11.12 -3.61 5.89
C GLN A 45 -10.30 -4.86 5.54
N GLY A 46 -9.40 -5.31 6.42
CA GLY A 46 -8.52 -6.46 6.20
C GLY A 46 -7.42 -6.18 5.17
N ILE A 47 -6.97 -4.93 5.08
CA ILE A 47 -5.84 -4.51 4.24
C ILE A 47 -4.56 -4.59 5.07
N GLN A 48 -3.53 -5.22 4.51
CA GLN A 48 -2.24 -5.35 5.18
C GLN A 48 -1.43 -4.06 5.01
N LEU A 49 -1.00 -3.46 6.11
CA LEU A 49 -0.18 -2.24 6.12
C LEU A 49 1.24 -2.54 6.60
N MET A 50 2.21 -1.94 5.94
CA MET A 50 3.63 -2.01 6.27
C MET A 50 4.14 -0.61 6.61
N ASP A 51 4.86 -0.50 7.73
CA ASP A 51 5.39 0.77 8.21
C ASP A 51 6.81 1.02 7.69
N GLY A 52 6.97 2.10 6.92
CA GLY A 52 8.18 2.42 6.19
C GLY A 52 8.32 1.66 4.86
N TYR A 53 9.14 2.22 3.97
CA TYR A 53 9.41 1.64 2.66
C TYR A 53 10.62 0.70 2.71
N ARG A 54 10.41 -0.55 2.30
CA ARG A 54 11.38 -1.63 2.39
C ARG A 54 11.20 -2.56 1.19
N ALA A 55 12.29 -2.93 0.52
CA ALA A 55 12.18 -3.80 -0.66
C ALA A 55 11.51 -5.15 -0.31
N GLU A 56 11.70 -5.61 0.91
CA GLU A 56 11.10 -6.83 1.46
C GLU A 56 9.56 -6.78 1.55
N ASN A 57 8.97 -5.58 1.50
CA ASN A 57 7.51 -5.41 1.47
C ASN A 57 6.90 -5.92 0.15
N LEU A 58 7.71 -6.09 -0.90
CA LEU A 58 7.32 -6.63 -2.20
C LEU A 58 7.57 -8.14 -2.35
N ASP A 59 8.17 -8.81 -1.35
CA ASP A 59 8.46 -10.27 -1.38
C ASP A 59 7.20 -11.15 -1.49
N GLY A 60 6.02 -10.57 -1.30
CA GLY A 60 4.73 -11.24 -1.51
C GLY A 60 4.33 -11.44 -2.97
N ASP A 61 5.19 -11.07 -3.93
CA ASP A 61 4.96 -11.12 -5.38
C ASP A 61 3.61 -10.49 -5.80
N PRO A 62 3.42 -9.17 -5.56
CA PRO A 62 2.19 -8.50 -5.97
C PRO A 62 2.05 -8.49 -7.50
N ASP A 63 0.86 -8.83 -8.00
CA ASP A 63 0.55 -8.80 -9.44
C ASP A 63 0.54 -7.37 -10.01
N LEU A 64 0.22 -6.37 -9.16
CA LEU A 64 0.16 -4.98 -9.55
C LEU A 64 0.66 -4.08 -8.41
N VAL A 65 1.57 -3.17 -8.75
CA VAL A 65 2.08 -2.17 -7.83
C VAL A 65 1.61 -0.78 -8.24
N ILE A 66 0.97 -0.06 -7.33
CA ILE A 66 0.49 1.31 -7.55
C ILE A 66 1.36 2.26 -6.74
N ILE A 67 2.11 3.11 -7.44
CA ILE A 67 3.03 4.08 -6.82
C ILE A 67 2.30 5.41 -6.67
N GLY A 68 2.13 5.88 -5.44
CA GLY A 68 1.61 7.22 -5.17
C GLY A 68 2.55 8.33 -5.66
N ASN A 69 1.99 9.46 -6.09
CA ASN A 69 2.75 10.58 -6.68
C ASN A 69 3.81 11.20 -5.75
N ALA A 70 3.70 11.00 -4.43
CA ALA A 70 4.69 11.50 -3.47
C ALA A 70 6.03 10.72 -3.52
N LEU A 71 6.07 9.59 -4.23
CA LEU A 71 7.22 8.71 -4.30
C LEU A 71 7.98 8.91 -5.60
N SER A 72 9.31 8.86 -5.49
CA SER A 72 10.23 9.01 -6.61
C SER A 72 11.40 8.04 -6.44
N ARG A 73 12.28 8.02 -7.45
CA ARG A 73 13.48 7.19 -7.45
C ARG A 73 14.32 7.42 -6.19
N GLY A 74 14.96 6.34 -5.73
CA GLY A 74 15.67 6.29 -4.44
C GLY A 74 14.84 5.80 -3.26
N ASN A 75 13.53 5.57 -3.45
CA ASN A 75 12.74 4.77 -2.52
C ASN A 75 13.03 3.27 -2.73
N PRO A 76 13.32 2.49 -1.66
CA PRO A 76 13.67 1.07 -1.79
C PRO A 76 12.63 0.22 -2.51
N GLU A 77 11.34 0.50 -2.31
CA GLU A 77 10.28 -0.24 -3.00
C GLU A 77 10.15 0.21 -4.46
N VAL A 78 10.25 1.51 -4.75
CA VAL A 78 10.17 2.00 -6.14
C VAL A 78 11.30 1.45 -7.02
N GLU A 79 12.50 1.25 -6.48
CA GLU A 79 13.62 0.66 -7.24
C GLU A 79 13.50 -0.88 -7.36
N ALA A 80 12.59 -1.52 -6.64
CA ALA A 80 12.38 -2.96 -6.64
C ALA A 80 11.21 -3.42 -7.54
N VAL A 81 10.44 -2.48 -8.12
CA VAL A 81 9.35 -2.75 -9.09
C VAL A 81 9.85 -2.69 -10.53
#